data_AF-A0AAV3SF20-F1
#
_entry.id   AF-A0AAV3SF20-F1
#
_cell.length_a   1.000
_cell.length_b   1.000
_cell.length_c   1.000
_cell.angle_alpha   90.00
_cell.angle_beta   90.00
_cell.angle_gamma   90.00
#
_symmetry.space_group_name_H-M   'P 1'
#
loop_
_entity.id
_entity.type
_entity.pdbx_description
1 polymer ?
#
loop_
_entity_poly.entity_id
_entity_poly.type
_entity_poly.pdbx_seq_one_letter_code
_entity_poly.pdbx_strand_id
1 'polypeptide(L)'
;MSESTYIQTKLSGEEYNHFKSLADERGLSLTAALREAAEVWMEQQQQVDPDDPLFDILDQLDQEPMPEKPRTNAATEDDLIDDWEGGDSRDSVQ
;
A
#
# COMPACT_ATOMS: atom_id res chain seq x y z
N MET A 1 35.92 9.59 11.18
CA MET A 1 36.28 9.13 9.82
C MET A 1 35.25 8.07 9.47
N SER A 2 34.50 8.24 8.38
CA SER A 2 33.49 7.26 7.97
C SER A 2 34.22 6.04 7.40
N GLU A 3 34.09 4.87 8.04
CA GLU A 3 34.63 3.64 7.47
C GLU A 3 33.78 3.22 6.26
N SER A 4 34.39 3.17 5.08
CA SER A 4 33.76 2.70 3.84
C SER A 4 34.33 1.35 3.45
N THR A 5 33.45 0.36 3.25
CA THR A 5 33.84 -0.98 2.77
C THR A 5 33.65 -1.06 1.26
N TYR A 6 34.61 -1.65 0.55
CA TYR A 6 34.55 -1.87 -0.89
C TYR A 6 34.07 -3.30 -1.19
N ILE A 7 33.06 -3.42 -2.04
CA ILE A 7 32.55 -4.70 -2.52
C ILE A 7 32.82 -4.78 -4.02
N GLN A 8 33.42 -5.88 -4.47
CA GLN A 8 33.66 -6.16 -5.89
C GLN A 8 32.76 -7.31 -6.34
N THR A 9 32.11 -7.13 -7.49
CA THR A 9 31.29 -8.16 -8.12
C THR A 9 31.70 -8.34 -9.59
N LYS A 10 31.33 -9.47 -10.18
CA LYS A 10 31.55 -9.77 -11.60
C LYS A 10 30.22 -9.76 -12.33
N LEU A 11 30.16 -8.99 -13.41
CA LEU A 11 29.06 -8.97 -14.36
C LEU A 11 29.56 -9.52 -15.69
N SER A 12 28.69 -10.19 -16.43
CA SER A 12 28.94 -10.48 -17.84
C SER A 12 29.04 -9.19 -18.65
N GLY A 13 29.62 -9.27 -19.86
CA GLY A 13 29.72 -8.11 -20.73
C GLY A 13 28.35 -7.51 -21.10
N GLU A 14 27.34 -8.35 -21.28
CA GLU A 14 25.97 -7.92 -21.57
C GLU A 14 25.34 -7.20 -20.38
N GLU A 15 25.41 -7.79 -19.18
CA GLU A 15 24.88 -7.18 -17.95
C GLU A 15 25.56 -5.84 -17.65
N TYR A 16 26.88 -5.76 -17.83
CA TYR A 16 27.63 -4.52 -17.64
C TYR A 16 27.17 -3.43 -18.62
N ASN A 17 27.02 -3.75 -19.91
CA ASN A 17 26.60 -2.78 -20.92
C ASN A 17 25.15 -2.33 -20.71
N HIS A 18 24.27 -3.25 -20.31
CA HIS A 18 22.89 -2.93 -19.96
C HIS A 18 22.84 -1.99 -18.75
N PHE A 19 23.56 -2.34 -17.67
CA PHE A 19 23.64 -1.53 -16.48
C PHE A 19 24.23 -0.14 -16.74
N LYS A 20 25.27 -0.06 -17.58
CA LYS A 20 25.85 1.22 -18.00
C LYS A 20 24.84 2.09 -18.75
N SER A 21 24.07 1.51 -19.67
CA SER A 21 23.06 2.26 -20.42
C SER A 21 21.99 2.84 -19.50
N LEU A 22 21.53 2.07 -18.52
CA LEU A 22 20.57 2.53 -17.50
C LEU A 22 21.14 3.65 -16.62
N ALA A 23 22.42 3.57 -16.24
CA ALA A 23 23.08 4.62 -15.47
C ALA A 23 23.22 5.91 -16.29
N ASP A 24 23.61 5.79 -17.57
CA ASP A 24 23.75 6.92 -18.49
C ASP A 24 22.39 7.62 -18.74
N GLU A 25 21.30 6.86 -18.91
CA GLU A 25 19.93 7.38 -19.06
C GLU A 25 19.48 8.21 -17.84
N ARG A 26 19.92 7.81 -16.64
CA ARG A 26 19.63 8.52 -15.39
C ARG A 26 20.63 9.64 -15.07
N GLY A 27 21.67 9.82 -15.90
CA GLY A 27 22.74 10.79 -15.65
C GLY A 27 23.59 10.45 -14.42
N LEU A 28 23.66 9.18 -14.04
CA LEU A 28 24.38 8.70 -12.86
C LEU A 28 25.72 8.07 -13.23
N SER A 29 26.70 8.18 -12.35
CA SER A 29 27.90 7.34 -12.46
C SER A 29 27.54 5.88 -12.14
N LEU A 30 28.30 4.93 -12.70
CA LEU A 30 28.13 3.50 -12.40
C LEU A 30 28.17 3.19 -10.90
N THR A 31 29.01 3.87 -10.13
CA THR A 31 29.11 3.70 -8.67
C THR A 31 27.91 4.28 -7.94
N ALA A 32 27.36 5.41 -8.40
CA ALA A 32 26.13 5.97 -7.84
C ALA A 32 24.92 5.09 -8.14
N ALA A 33 24.80 4.59 -9.39
CA ALA A 33 23.75 3.66 -9.77
C ALA A 33 23.84 2.34 -8.97
N LEU A 34 25.04 1.83 -8.71
CA LEU A 34 25.23 0.62 -7.87
C LEU A 34 24.84 0.87 -6.43
N ARG A 35 25.15 2.06 -5.90
CA ARG A 35 24.75 2.45 -4.56
C ARG A 35 23.23 2.51 -4.42
N GLU A 36 22.57 3.20 -5.35
CA GLU A 36 21.10 3.29 -5.39
C GLU A 36 20.46 1.91 -5.52
N ALA A 37 20.98 1.06 -6.42
CA ALA A 37 20.48 -0.30 -6.57
C ALA A 37 20.64 -1.14 -5.29
N ALA A 38 21.75 -0.98 -4.56
CA ALA A 38 21.97 -1.66 -3.29
C ALA A 38 21.02 -1.15 -2.19
N GLU A 39 20.78 0.15 -2.11
CA GLU A 39 19.82 0.76 -1.19
C GLU A 39 18.39 0.24 -1.46
N VAL A 40 17.95 0.27 -2.72
CA VAL A 40 16.65 -0.27 -3.13
C VAL A 40 16.53 -1.76 -2.84
N TRP A 41 17.58 -2.55 -3.08
CA TRP A 41 17.58 -3.97 -2.74
C TRP A 41 17.42 -4.18 -1.23
N MET A 42 18.15 -3.42 -0.40
CA MET A 42 18.04 -3.52 1.06
C MET A 42 16.63 -3.17 1.55
N GLU A 43 16.03 -2.11 1.02
CA GLU A 43 14.65 -1.73 1.34
C GLU A 43 13.64 -2.82 0.96
N GLN A 44 13.80 -3.45 -0.21
CA GLN A 44 12.92 -4.54 -0.65
C GLN A 44 13.09 -5.81 0.20
N GLN A 45 14.31 -6.08 0.67
CA GLN A 45 14.60 -7.24 1.52
C GLN A 45 14.32 -7.00 3.00
N GLN A 46 14.07 -5.74 3.39
CA GLN A 46 13.58 -5.41 4.72
C GLN A 46 12.15 -5.92 4.82
N GLN A 47 12.00 -7.19 5.17
CA GLN A 47 10.70 -7.77 5.52
C GLN A 47 10.06 -6.88 6.57
N VAL A 48 8.77 -6.58 6.35
CA VAL A 48 7.88 -6.11 7.40
C VAL A 48 8.08 -7.02 8.60
N ASP A 49 8.32 -6.42 9.77
CA ASP A 49 8.50 -7.19 11.00
C ASP A 49 7.26 -8.08 11.17
N PRO A 50 7.42 -9.42 11.16
CA PRO A 50 6.28 -10.34 11.26
C PRO A 50 5.56 -10.20 12.60
N ASP A 51 6.22 -9.60 13.61
CA ASP A 51 5.65 -9.27 14.91
C ASP A 51 5.24 -7.77 15.00
N ASP A 52 5.14 -7.06 13.87
CA ASP A 52 4.71 -5.66 13.84
C ASP A 52 3.24 -5.54 14.30
N PRO A 53 2.95 -4.82 15.41
CA PRO A 53 1.59 -4.66 15.93
C PRO A 53 0.61 -4.01 14.96
N LEU A 54 1.08 -3.34 13.90
CA LEU A 54 0.22 -2.82 12.83
C LEU A 54 -0.41 -3.94 11.98
N PHE A 55 0.17 -5.13 11.94
CA PHE A 55 -0.34 -6.26 11.16
C PHE A 55 -1.17 -7.23 12.02
N ASP A 56 -1.06 -7.14 13.36
CA ASP A 56 -1.94 -7.82 14.34
C ASP A 56 -3.37 -7.25 14.38
N ILE A 57 -3.65 -6.14 13.67
CA ILE A 57 -4.96 -5.48 13.69
C ILE A 57 -6.06 -6.40 13.11
N LEU A 58 -5.73 -7.23 12.11
CA LEU A 58 -6.70 -8.15 11.51
C LEU A 58 -7.07 -9.29 12.47
N ASP A 59 -6.09 -9.83 13.19
CA ASP A 59 -6.32 -10.87 14.20
C ASP A 59 -7.12 -10.34 15.40
N GLN A 60 -7.04 -9.04 15.69
CA GLN A 60 -7.84 -8.38 16.71
C GLN A 60 -9.28 -8.09 16.26
N LEU A 61 -9.51 -7.79 14.97
CA LEU A 61 -10.85 -7.58 14.43
C LEU A 61 -11.69 -8.88 14.43
N ASP A 62 -11.08 -10.03 14.16
CA ASP A 62 -11.75 -11.33 14.20
C ASP A 62 -12.14 -11.76 15.64
N GLN A 63 -11.52 -11.13 16.66
CA GLN A 63 -11.81 -11.37 18.08
C GLN A 63 -12.90 -10.44 18.63
N GLU A 64 -13.24 -9.36 17.93
CA GLU A 64 -14.35 -8.51 18.35
C GLU A 64 -15.68 -9.21 18.02
N PRO A 65 -16.58 -9.40 19.00
CA PRO A 65 -17.91 -9.91 18.72
C PRO A 65 -18.58 -8.94 17.76
N MET A 66 -18.87 -9.41 16.54
CA MET A 66 -19.57 -8.64 15.52
C MET A 66 -20.81 -8.01 16.16
N PRO A 67 -20.91 -6.68 16.22
CA PRO A 67 -22.01 -6.04 16.92
C PRO A 67 -23.30 -6.47 16.23
N GLU A 68 -24.30 -6.89 17.02
CA GLU A 68 -25.61 -7.36 16.51
C GLU A 68 -26.28 -6.34 15.57
N LYS A 69 -25.87 -5.07 15.64
CA LYS A 69 -26.25 -4.03 14.70
C LYS A 69 -25.01 -3.26 14.24
N PRO A 70 -24.84 -3.02 12.93
CA PRO A 70 -23.74 -2.19 12.42
C PRO A 70 -23.85 -0.80 13.06
N ARG A 71 -22.74 -0.29 13.61
CA ARG A 71 -22.65 1.07 14.17
C ARG A 71 -22.52 2.11 13.07
N THR A 72 -23.44 2.06 12.11
CA THR A 72 -23.56 3.02 11.03
C THR A 72 -24.80 3.86 11.27
N ASN A 73 -24.73 5.14 10.95
CA ASN A 73 -25.91 5.99 10.82
C ASN A 73 -26.58 5.82 9.44
N ALA A 74 -26.14 4.85 8.64
CA ALA A 74 -26.82 4.51 7.39
C ALA A 74 -28.23 4.00 7.71
N ALA A 75 -29.19 4.56 6.98
CA ALA A 75 -30.59 4.15 7.04
C ALA A 75 -30.72 2.65 6.78
N THR A 76 -31.53 1.97 7.59
CA THR A 76 -31.90 0.58 7.37
C THR A 76 -32.99 0.47 6.32
N GLU A 77 -33.22 -0.73 5.79
CA GLU A 77 -34.27 -0.95 4.78
C GLU A 77 -35.66 -0.52 5.27
N ASP A 78 -35.93 -0.68 6.58
CA ASP A 78 -37.16 -0.21 7.22
C ASP A 78 -37.29 1.32 7.21
N ASP A 79 -36.19 2.06 7.41
CA ASP A 79 -36.19 3.53 7.37
C ASP A 79 -36.48 4.07 5.95
N LEU A 80 -36.19 3.29 4.90
CA LEU A 80 -36.45 3.66 3.50
C LEU A 80 -37.92 3.45 3.11
N ILE A 81 -38.65 2.57 3.80
CA ILE A 81 -40.06 2.27 3.53
C ILE A 81 -40.95 3.40 4.04
N ASP A 82 -40.65 3.94 5.21
CA ASP A 82 -41.42 5.05 5.81
C ASP A 82 -41.32 6.36 4.99
N ASP A 83 -40.20 6.61 4.30
CA ASP A 83 -40.04 7.76 3.40
C ASP A 83 -40.85 7.61 2.10
N TRP A 84 -41.11 6.39 1.65
CA TRP A 84 -41.84 6.10 0.41
C TRP A 84 -43.37 6.16 0.55
N GLU A 85 -43.94 5.81 1.71
CA GLU A 85 -45.40 5.84 1.90
C GLU A 85 -45.98 7.24 2.22
N GLY A 86 -45.14 8.25 2.46
CA GLY A 86 -45.59 9.63 2.76
C GLY A 86 -45.94 10.50 1.54
N GLY A 87 -45.77 9.97 0.32
CA GLY A 87 -45.72 10.78 -0.91
C GLY A 87 -46.96 10.79 -1.82
N ASP A 88 -48.07 10.11 -1.49
CA ASP A 88 -49.23 10.03 -2.41
C ASP A 88 -50.56 10.44 -1.76
N SER A 89 -50.65 11.69 -1.33
CA SER A 89 -51.94 12.32 -0.99
C SER A 89 -51.86 13.85 -1.07
N ARG A 90 -51.84 14.40 -2.29
CA ARG A 90 -52.56 15.64 -2.69
C ARG A 90 -52.09 16.12 -4.07
N ASP A 91 -52.85 15.76 -5.08
CA ASP A 91 -53.28 16.74 -6.10
C ASP A 91 -54.58 16.24 -6.75
N SER A 92 -55.70 16.56 -6.11
CA SER A 92 -57.00 16.62 -6.78
C SER A 92 -57.30 18.09 -7.06
N VAL A 93 -57.11 18.45 -8.33
CA VAL A 93 -57.53 19.72 -8.92
C VAL A 93 -59.05 19.87 -8.77
N GLN A 94 -59.49 20.99 -8.18
CA GLN A 94 -60.78 21.59 -8.54
C GLN A 94 -60.78 23.10 -8.29
#